data_AF-Q71DY8-F1
#
_entry.id   AF-Q71DY8-F1
#
_cell.length_a   1.000
_cell.length_b   1.000
_cell.length_c   1.000
_cell.angle_alpha   90.00
_cell.angle_beta   90.00
_cell.angle_gamma   90.00
#
_symmetry.space_group_name_H-M   'P 1'
#
loop_
_entity.id
_entity.type
_entity.pdbx_description
1 polymer ?
#
loop_
_entity_poly.entity_id
_entity_poly.type
_entity_poly.pdbx_seq_one_letter_code
_entity_poly.pdbx_strand_id
1 'polypeptide(L)'
;MSPTTTTIIVSSLATGTIITASSHHWLLAWVGLELNTLAIIPMISKHHHPRATEAATKYFLTQAAASALILFSSMLNAWQTGSWDITQPANTTSGMLLTAALAMKLGLVPMHFWLPEVLQGSSMKTALILSTWQKLAPMALIFLTSNSLSTTALLLMATLSALVGGWGGLNQTQLRKIMAYSSIAHIGWMMVVSTIMTDIMALYLVLYLFMTTSIFSALILSKSKTIKDTATSMTTSPTTTLMVMLILLSLGGLPPLTGFLPKLLVLKELTTQNLLLIATAMAMSSLLSLFFYLRLSYTTSLTLAPNTLMMKHKWRFKPATKTLLMTTSAPLALALLPITPLMF
;
A
#
# COMPACT_ATOMS: atom_id res chain seq x y z
N MET A 1 -23.08 4.64 11.25
CA MET A 1 -23.12 3.17 11.09
C MET A 1 -23.18 2.52 12.46
N SER A 2 -24.13 1.61 12.66
CA SER A 2 -24.23 0.82 13.90
C SER A 2 -22.99 -0.08 14.04
N PRO A 3 -22.58 -0.44 15.27
CA PRO A 3 -21.42 -1.31 15.48
C PRO A 3 -21.60 -2.67 14.77
N THR A 4 -22.82 -3.20 14.74
CA THR A 4 -23.16 -4.47 14.06
C THR A 4 -22.95 -4.40 12.55
N THR A 5 -23.36 -3.32 11.89
CA THR A 5 -23.09 -3.14 10.47
C THR A 5 -21.60 -3.07 10.19
N THR A 6 -20.82 -2.42 11.06
CA THR A 6 -19.36 -2.35 10.87
C THR A 6 -18.67 -3.70 11.05
N THR A 7 -19.13 -4.57 11.95
CA THR A 7 -18.57 -5.92 12.10
C THR A 7 -18.89 -6.78 10.90
N ILE A 8 -20.12 -6.72 10.37
CA ILE A 8 -20.53 -7.46 9.17
C ILE A 8 -19.67 -7.03 7.97
N ILE A 9 -19.49 -5.72 7.77
CA ILE A 9 -18.70 -5.20 6.65
C ILE A 9 -17.23 -5.63 6.75
N VAL A 10 -16.63 -5.57 7.95
CA VAL A 10 -15.26 -6.02 8.15
C VAL A 10 -15.13 -7.52 7.93
N SER A 11 -16.11 -8.33 8.37
CA SER A 11 -16.11 -9.77 8.08
C SER A 11 -16.23 -10.04 6.58
N SER A 12 -17.09 -9.32 5.84
CA SER A 12 -17.23 -9.51 4.39
C SER A 12 -15.96 -9.14 3.62
N LEU A 13 -15.23 -8.12 4.10
CA LEU A 13 -13.94 -7.70 3.54
C LEU A 13 -12.84 -8.74 3.82
N ALA A 14 -12.90 -9.43 4.96
CA ALA A 14 -11.98 -10.53 5.24
C ALA A 14 -12.32 -11.77 4.40
N THR A 15 -13.59 -12.15 4.33
CA THR A 15 -14.03 -13.31 3.54
C THR A 15 -13.73 -13.13 2.07
N GLY A 16 -13.92 -11.93 1.50
CA GLY A 16 -13.60 -11.67 0.10
C GLY A 16 -12.12 -11.92 -0.20
N THR A 17 -11.21 -11.41 0.64
CA THR A 17 -9.76 -11.70 0.50
C THR A 17 -9.40 -13.17 0.68
N ILE A 18 -10.05 -13.88 1.60
CA ILE A 18 -9.78 -15.31 1.83
C ILE A 18 -10.23 -16.11 0.61
N ILE A 19 -11.44 -15.86 0.10
CA ILE A 19 -11.98 -16.52 -1.09
C ILE A 19 -11.05 -16.34 -2.28
N THR A 20 -10.50 -15.14 -2.51
CA THR A 20 -9.54 -14.90 -3.61
C THR A 20 -8.24 -15.66 -3.44
N ALA A 21 -7.74 -15.79 -2.22
CA ALA A 21 -6.45 -16.42 -1.97
C ALA A 21 -6.54 -17.95 -2.02
N SER A 22 -7.69 -18.52 -1.64
CA SER A 22 -7.92 -19.98 -1.64
C SER A 22 -8.56 -20.50 -2.91
N SER A 23 -9.00 -19.64 -3.83
CA SER A 23 -9.68 -20.08 -5.05
C SER A 23 -8.72 -20.70 -6.05
N HIS A 24 -9.15 -21.80 -6.66
CA HIS A 24 -8.49 -22.39 -7.84
C HIS A 24 -9.20 -22.04 -9.16
N HIS A 25 -10.47 -21.62 -9.09
CA HIS A 25 -11.30 -21.29 -10.25
C HIS A 25 -11.42 -19.77 -10.42
N TRP A 26 -11.23 -19.25 -11.65
CA TRP A 26 -11.24 -17.82 -11.96
C TRP A 26 -12.52 -17.09 -11.55
N LEU A 27 -13.70 -17.70 -11.77
CA LEU A 27 -14.98 -17.11 -11.34
C LEU A 27 -15.03 -16.87 -9.81
N LEU A 28 -14.52 -17.82 -9.02
CA LEU A 28 -14.54 -17.70 -7.55
C LEU A 28 -13.57 -16.60 -7.09
N ALA A 29 -12.40 -16.51 -7.71
CA ALA A 29 -11.48 -15.39 -7.49
C ALA A 29 -12.14 -14.05 -7.82
N TRP A 30 -12.88 -13.97 -8.93
CA TRP A 30 -13.59 -12.75 -9.29
C TRP A 30 -14.67 -12.38 -8.26
N VAL A 31 -15.47 -13.34 -7.79
CA VAL A 31 -16.48 -13.11 -6.73
C VAL A 31 -15.83 -12.57 -5.45
N GLY A 32 -14.69 -13.14 -5.03
CA GLY A 32 -13.96 -12.65 -3.85
C GLY A 32 -13.47 -11.20 -4.00
N LEU A 33 -13.00 -10.83 -5.20
CA LEU A 33 -12.63 -9.44 -5.52
C LEU A 33 -13.83 -8.50 -5.50
N GLU A 34 -14.96 -8.89 -6.07
CA GLU A 34 -16.20 -8.10 -6.05
C GLU A 34 -16.70 -7.86 -4.64
N LEU A 35 -16.73 -8.91 -3.80
CA LEU A 35 -17.09 -8.80 -2.38
C LEU A 35 -16.20 -7.79 -1.64
N ASN A 36 -14.89 -7.77 -1.92
CA ASN A 36 -13.98 -6.79 -1.33
C ASN A 36 -14.30 -5.35 -1.75
N THR A 37 -14.65 -5.14 -3.02
CA THR A 37 -14.97 -3.80 -3.53
C THR A 37 -16.29 -3.29 -2.98
N LEU A 38 -17.32 -4.13 -2.91
CA LEU A 38 -18.63 -3.75 -2.38
C LEU A 38 -18.58 -3.51 -0.87
N ALA A 39 -17.82 -4.32 -0.13
CA ALA A 39 -17.68 -4.18 1.32
C ALA A 39 -17.00 -2.87 1.74
N ILE A 40 -15.99 -2.39 0.99
CA ILE A 40 -15.23 -1.20 1.40
C ILE A 40 -15.94 0.13 1.10
N ILE A 41 -16.85 0.18 0.12
CA ILE A 41 -17.52 1.41 -0.31
C ILE A 41 -18.25 2.12 0.86
N PRO A 42 -19.09 1.44 1.66
CA PRO A 42 -19.74 2.06 2.82
C PRO A 42 -18.75 2.57 3.89
N MET A 43 -17.57 1.96 3.98
CA MET A 43 -16.52 2.44 4.90
C MET A 43 -15.94 3.77 4.40
N ILE A 44 -15.72 3.93 3.09
CA ILE A 44 -15.22 5.17 2.49
C ILE A 44 -16.22 6.32 2.72
N SER A 45 -17.51 6.08 2.51
CA SER A 45 -18.57 7.10 2.64
C SER A 45 -19.05 7.37 4.07
N LYS A 46 -18.44 6.77 5.10
CA LYS A 46 -18.90 6.76 6.50
C LYS A 46 -19.29 8.13 7.08
N HIS A 47 -18.59 9.19 6.69
CA HIS A 47 -18.80 10.55 7.23
C HIS A 47 -19.85 11.36 6.44
N HIS A 48 -20.43 10.81 5.37
CA HIS A 48 -21.45 11.44 4.51
C HIS A 48 -21.07 12.84 4.00
N HIS A 49 -19.77 13.13 3.92
CA HIS A 49 -19.25 14.39 3.38
C HIS A 49 -19.18 14.30 1.84
N PRO A 50 -19.44 15.37 1.06
CA PRO A 50 -19.41 15.33 -0.40
C PRO A 50 -18.08 14.79 -0.96
N ARG A 51 -16.96 15.18 -0.35
CA ARG A 51 -15.64 14.62 -0.67
C ARG A 51 -15.50 13.11 -0.43
N ALA A 52 -16.16 12.57 0.59
CA ALA A 52 -16.12 11.13 0.89
C ALA A 52 -17.00 10.35 -0.10
N THR A 53 -18.12 10.93 -0.53
CA THR A 53 -18.96 10.33 -1.58
C THR A 53 -18.28 10.37 -2.94
N GLU A 54 -17.59 11.46 -3.30
CA GLU A 54 -16.76 11.54 -4.51
C GLU A 54 -15.60 10.53 -4.49
N ALA A 55 -14.95 10.35 -3.34
CA ALA A 55 -13.92 9.32 -3.19
C ALA A 55 -14.51 7.91 -3.38
N ALA A 56 -15.70 7.64 -2.84
CA ALA A 56 -16.37 6.36 -3.01
C ALA A 56 -16.75 6.10 -4.48
N THR A 57 -17.23 7.11 -5.21
CA THR A 57 -17.59 6.97 -6.62
C THR A 57 -16.36 6.73 -7.51
N LYS A 58 -15.26 7.47 -7.27
CA LYS A 58 -13.98 7.26 -7.96
C LYS A 58 -13.42 5.85 -7.73
N TYR A 59 -13.46 5.38 -6.48
CA TYR A 59 -13.03 4.02 -6.13
C TYR A 59 -13.90 2.97 -6.83
N PHE A 60 -15.23 3.12 -6.79
CA PHE A 60 -16.15 2.17 -7.41
C PHE A 60 -15.91 2.05 -8.92
N LEU A 61 -15.84 3.17 -9.63
CA LEU A 61 -15.66 3.18 -11.09
C LEU A 61 -14.37 2.50 -11.51
N THR A 62 -13.24 2.80 -10.87
CA THR A 62 -11.96 2.18 -11.24
C THR A 62 -11.92 0.71 -10.89
N GLN A 63 -12.47 0.31 -9.74
CA GLN A 63 -12.41 -1.07 -9.28
C GLN A 63 -13.39 -1.99 -10.01
N ALA A 64 -14.55 -1.47 -10.42
CA ALA A 64 -15.52 -2.18 -11.26
C ALA A 64 -15.00 -2.33 -12.70
N ALA A 65 -14.35 -1.32 -13.25
CA ALA A 65 -13.67 -1.44 -14.56
C ALA A 65 -12.56 -2.50 -14.50
N ALA A 66 -11.76 -2.48 -13.43
CA ALA A 66 -10.70 -3.46 -13.23
C ALA A 66 -11.25 -4.89 -13.04
N SER A 67 -12.34 -5.09 -12.31
CA SER A 67 -12.92 -6.42 -12.15
C SER A 67 -13.59 -6.93 -13.42
N ALA A 68 -14.22 -6.06 -14.22
CA ALA A 68 -14.73 -6.42 -15.55
C ALA A 68 -13.59 -6.88 -16.47
N LEU A 69 -12.44 -6.20 -16.44
CA LEU A 69 -11.25 -6.62 -17.20
C LEU A 69 -10.69 -7.98 -16.74
N ILE A 70 -10.69 -8.26 -15.43
CA ILE A 70 -10.28 -9.59 -14.92
C ILE A 70 -11.21 -10.68 -15.47
N LEU A 71 -12.53 -10.48 -15.41
CA LEU A 71 -13.50 -11.43 -15.94
C LEU A 71 -13.37 -11.59 -17.46
N PHE A 72 -13.13 -10.50 -18.19
CA PHE A 72 -12.88 -10.55 -19.62
C PHE A 72 -11.61 -11.33 -19.96
N SER A 73 -10.53 -11.12 -19.20
CA SER A 73 -9.26 -11.84 -19.39
C SER A 73 -9.41 -13.35 -19.14
N SER A 74 -10.19 -13.74 -18.13
CA SER A 74 -10.42 -15.15 -17.82
C SER A 74 -11.36 -15.82 -18.81
N MET A 75 -12.40 -15.13 -19.30
CA MET A 75 -13.27 -15.64 -20.37
C MET A 75 -12.49 -15.87 -21.67
N LEU A 76 -11.60 -14.95 -22.04
CA LEU A 76 -10.75 -15.12 -23.22
C LEU A 76 -9.81 -16.32 -23.06
N ASN A 77 -9.24 -16.51 -21.87
CA ASN A 77 -8.40 -17.66 -21.59
C ASN A 77 -9.21 -18.96 -21.70
N ALA A 78 -10.36 -19.04 -21.01
CA ALA A 78 -11.24 -20.21 -21.03
C ALA A 78 -11.79 -20.52 -22.42
N TRP A 79 -12.06 -19.51 -23.26
CA TRP A 79 -12.49 -19.70 -24.64
C TRP A 79 -11.43 -20.38 -25.51
N GLN A 80 -10.15 -20.16 -25.21
CA GLN A 80 -9.03 -20.71 -25.98
C GLN A 80 -8.52 -22.04 -25.43
N THR A 81 -8.42 -22.18 -24.11
CA THR A 81 -7.86 -23.37 -23.44
C THR A 81 -8.94 -24.36 -22.97
N GLY A 82 -10.20 -23.92 -22.88
CA GLY A 82 -11.31 -24.72 -22.36
C GLY A 82 -11.33 -24.87 -20.83
N SER A 83 -10.42 -24.22 -20.10
CA SER A 83 -10.25 -24.37 -18.65
C SER A 83 -10.47 -23.08 -17.88
N TRP A 84 -10.91 -23.20 -16.63
CA TRP A 84 -11.15 -22.08 -15.72
C TRP A 84 -10.17 -22.03 -14.55
N ASP A 85 -9.12 -22.84 -14.60
CA ASP A 85 -8.11 -22.92 -13.55
C ASP A 85 -7.16 -21.72 -13.58
N ILE A 86 -6.80 -21.21 -12.40
CA ILE A 86 -5.93 -20.04 -12.24
C ILE A 86 -4.47 -20.34 -12.57
N THR A 87 -4.01 -21.56 -12.29
CA THR A 87 -2.59 -21.94 -12.40
C THR A 87 -2.15 -22.26 -13.83
N GLN A 88 -3.09 -22.32 -14.77
CA GLN A 88 -2.78 -22.66 -16.15
C GLN A 88 -2.14 -21.48 -16.90
N PRO A 89 -1.21 -21.75 -17.84
CA PRO A 89 -0.60 -20.70 -18.63
C PRO A 89 -1.68 -19.97 -19.44
N ALA A 90 -1.77 -18.67 -19.25
CA ALA A 90 -2.67 -17.81 -20.01
C ALA A 90 -2.08 -17.54 -21.40
N ASN A 91 -2.93 -17.36 -22.42
CA ASN A 91 -2.47 -16.79 -23.68
C ASN A 91 -1.91 -15.37 -23.44
N THR A 92 -0.96 -14.97 -24.28
CA THR A 92 -0.31 -13.65 -24.30
C THR A 92 -1.30 -12.48 -24.16
N THR A 93 -2.40 -12.53 -24.92
CA THR A 93 -3.45 -11.49 -24.89
C THR A 93 -4.21 -11.46 -23.56
N SER A 94 -4.61 -12.62 -23.04
CA SER A 94 -5.23 -12.72 -21.71
C SER A 94 -4.28 -12.32 -20.59
N GLY A 95 -2.99 -12.66 -20.68
CA GLY A 95 -1.97 -12.28 -19.71
C GLY A 95 -1.73 -10.77 -19.67
N MET A 96 -1.73 -10.08 -20.83
CA MET A 96 -1.65 -8.62 -20.89
C MET A 96 -2.89 -7.92 -20.33
N LEU A 97 -4.09 -8.46 -20.59
CA LEU A 97 -5.32 -7.92 -20.02
C LEU A 97 -5.36 -8.12 -18.50
N LEU A 98 -4.94 -9.29 -18.03
CA LEU A 98 -4.84 -9.59 -16.61
C LEU A 98 -3.83 -8.66 -15.90
N THR A 99 -2.65 -8.43 -16.48
CA THR A 99 -1.67 -7.49 -15.90
C THR A 99 -2.23 -6.08 -15.83
N ALA A 100 -2.89 -5.59 -16.89
CA ALA A 100 -3.53 -4.28 -16.89
C ALA A 100 -4.63 -4.17 -15.82
N ALA A 101 -5.44 -5.21 -15.65
CA ALA A 101 -6.52 -5.23 -14.68
C ALA A 101 -6.02 -5.25 -13.23
N LEU A 102 -5.02 -6.08 -12.92
CA LEU A 102 -4.38 -6.11 -11.61
C LEU A 102 -3.63 -4.80 -11.31
N ALA A 103 -3.01 -4.20 -12.33
CA ALA A 103 -2.39 -2.88 -12.23
C ALA A 103 -3.40 -1.78 -11.87
N MET A 104 -4.60 -1.80 -12.45
CA MET A 104 -5.69 -0.90 -12.05
C MET A 104 -6.11 -1.11 -10.60
N LYS A 105 -6.29 -2.36 -10.15
CA LYS A 105 -6.70 -2.67 -8.77
C LYS A 105 -5.69 -2.19 -7.74
N LEU A 106 -4.39 -2.37 -8.02
CA LEU A 106 -3.31 -1.94 -7.13
C LEU A 106 -2.98 -0.45 -7.24
N GLY A 107 -3.38 0.23 -8.32
CA GLY A 107 -3.06 1.64 -8.54
C GLY A 107 -1.64 1.86 -9.06
N LEU A 108 -1.15 0.99 -9.94
CA LEU A 108 0.10 1.18 -10.69
C LEU A 108 -0.06 2.28 -11.75
N VAL A 109 1.06 2.87 -12.18
CA VAL A 109 1.06 3.85 -13.28
C VAL A 109 0.78 3.13 -14.60
N PRO A 110 -0.09 3.68 -15.48
CA PRO A 110 -0.73 5.00 -15.43
C PRO A 110 -2.01 5.10 -14.58
N MET A 111 -2.57 4.00 -14.14
CA MET A 111 -3.87 3.88 -13.45
C MET A 111 -3.86 4.30 -11.96
N HIS A 112 -2.80 4.98 -11.51
CA HIS A 112 -2.58 5.39 -10.13
C HIS A 112 -3.43 6.59 -9.64
N PHE A 113 -4.05 7.35 -10.55
CA PHE A 113 -4.68 8.64 -10.24
C PHE A 113 -5.80 8.57 -9.19
N TRP A 114 -6.50 7.44 -9.09
CA TRP A 114 -7.57 7.27 -8.11
C TRP A 114 -7.04 7.21 -6.67
N LEU A 115 -5.84 6.67 -6.45
CA LEU A 115 -5.37 6.30 -5.12
C LEU A 115 -5.15 7.53 -4.21
N PRO A 116 -4.46 8.61 -4.65
CA PRO A 116 -4.30 9.82 -3.82
C PRO A 116 -5.61 10.52 -3.48
N GLU A 117 -6.58 10.51 -4.38
CA GLU A 117 -7.87 11.18 -4.20
C GLU A 117 -8.77 10.42 -3.23
N VAL A 118 -8.86 9.10 -3.39
CA VAL A 118 -9.66 8.22 -2.54
C VAL A 118 -9.12 8.23 -1.11
N LEU A 119 -7.80 8.11 -0.93
CA LEU A 119 -7.20 8.17 0.40
C LEU A 119 -7.47 9.54 1.05
N GLN A 120 -7.31 10.64 0.31
CA GLN A 120 -7.51 11.98 0.87
C GLN A 120 -8.95 12.24 1.32
N GLY A 121 -9.94 11.74 0.57
CA GLY A 121 -11.38 11.87 0.88
C GLY A 121 -11.87 10.93 1.99
N SER A 122 -11.12 9.88 2.29
CA SER A 122 -11.47 8.89 3.33
C SER A 122 -10.96 9.28 4.73
N SER A 123 -11.47 8.61 5.76
CA SER A 123 -10.95 8.73 7.14
C SER A 123 -9.57 8.08 7.30
N MET A 124 -8.78 8.43 8.33
CA MET A 124 -7.46 7.80 8.53
C MET A 124 -7.54 6.29 8.77
N LYS A 125 -8.60 5.79 9.43
CA LYS A 125 -8.79 4.36 9.67
C LYS A 125 -9.11 3.61 8.37
N THR A 126 -9.91 4.20 7.50
CA THR A 126 -10.25 3.61 6.19
C THR A 126 -9.07 3.70 5.23
N ALA A 127 -8.30 4.80 5.29
CA ALA A 127 -7.06 4.96 4.54
C ALA A 127 -6.05 3.86 4.89
N LEU A 128 -5.92 3.50 6.17
CA LEU A 128 -5.12 2.36 6.61
C LEU A 128 -5.56 1.06 5.91
N ILE A 129 -6.86 0.73 5.94
CA ILE A 129 -7.41 -0.49 5.34
C ILE A 129 -7.18 -0.51 3.81
N LEU A 130 -7.40 0.63 3.15
CA LEU A 130 -7.13 0.78 1.71
C LEU A 130 -5.65 0.58 1.36
N SER A 131 -4.73 1.10 2.18
CA SER A 131 -3.29 0.97 1.92
C SER A 131 -2.71 -0.41 2.26
N THR A 132 -3.43 -1.23 3.04
CA THR A 132 -2.93 -2.51 3.57
C THR A 132 -3.75 -3.67 3.03
N TRP A 133 -4.96 -3.84 3.55
CA TRP A 133 -5.82 -4.98 3.30
C TRP A 133 -6.22 -5.12 1.83
N GLN A 134 -6.57 -4.01 1.18
CA GLN A 134 -7.00 -4.04 -0.23
C GLN A 134 -5.89 -4.45 -1.21
N LYS A 135 -4.63 -4.49 -0.76
CA LYS A 135 -3.52 -4.99 -1.56
C LYS A 135 -3.37 -6.51 -1.52
N LEU A 136 -3.91 -7.18 -0.49
CA LEU A 136 -3.70 -8.61 -0.26
C LEU A 136 -4.29 -9.47 -1.39
N ALA A 137 -5.56 -9.25 -1.75
CA ALA A 137 -6.22 -10.07 -2.77
C ALA A 137 -5.58 -9.93 -4.18
N PRO A 138 -5.32 -8.72 -4.70
CA PRO A 138 -4.61 -8.60 -5.98
C PRO A 138 -3.18 -9.16 -5.94
N MET A 139 -2.46 -9.01 -4.81
CA MET A 139 -1.11 -9.58 -4.67
C MET A 139 -1.14 -11.11 -4.61
N ALA A 140 -2.16 -11.73 -4.00
CA ALA A 140 -2.34 -13.18 -4.02
C ALA A 140 -2.56 -13.69 -5.46
N LEU A 141 -3.34 -12.98 -6.28
CA LEU A 141 -3.49 -13.33 -7.69
C LEU A 141 -2.20 -13.19 -8.48
N ILE A 142 -1.42 -12.12 -8.26
CA ILE A 142 -0.10 -11.97 -8.89
C ILE A 142 0.82 -13.13 -8.50
N PHE A 143 0.80 -13.54 -7.23
CA PHE A 143 1.58 -14.67 -6.75
C PHE A 143 1.19 -15.99 -7.46
N LEU A 144 -0.11 -16.26 -7.59
CA LEU A 144 -0.63 -17.46 -8.25
C LEU A 144 -0.41 -17.47 -9.78
N THR A 145 -0.33 -16.29 -10.40
CA THR A 145 -0.30 -16.14 -11.86
C THR A 145 1.03 -15.62 -12.40
N SER A 146 2.07 -15.56 -11.56
CA SER A 146 3.38 -14.95 -11.88
C SER A 146 3.96 -15.41 -13.22
N ASN A 147 3.82 -16.69 -13.54
CA ASN A 147 4.32 -17.30 -14.78
C ASN A 147 3.58 -16.87 -16.05
N SER A 148 2.33 -16.38 -15.91
CA SER A 148 1.45 -16.02 -17.03
C SER A 148 1.40 -14.52 -17.31
N LEU A 149 1.95 -13.70 -16.41
CA LEU A 149 1.94 -12.25 -16.52
C LEU A 149 2.98 -11.78 -17.55
N SER A 150 2.65 -10.73 -18.29
CA SER A 150 3.57 -10.09 -19.23
C SER A 150 4.71 -9.37 -18.49
N THR A 151 5.88 -9.99 -18.45
CA THR A 151 7.08 -9.48 -17.74
C THR A 151 7.49 -8.07 -18.20
N THR A 152 7.51 -7.82 -19.50
CA THR A 152 7.92 -6.54 -20.09
C THR A 152 7.02 -5.38 -19.66
N ALA A 153 5.70 -5.55 -19.79
CA ALA A 153 4.74 -4.52 -19.40
C ALA A 153 4.79 -4.27 -17.89
N LEU A 154 4.97 -5.33 -17.11
CA LEU A 154 4.99 -5.25 -15.66
C LEU A 154 6.25 -4.51 -15.16
N LEU A 155 7.43 -4.82 -15.69
CA LEU A 155 8.67 -4.09 -15.40
C LEU A 155 8.57 -2.60 -15.77
N LEU A 156 7.95 -2.29 -16.91
CA LEU A 156 7.75 -0.91 -17.35
C LEU A 156 6.78 -0.15 -16.43
N MET A 157 5.62 -0.73 -16.12
CA MET A 157 4.67 -0.12 -15.18
C MET A 157 5.27 0.05 -13.78
N ALA A 158 6.06 -0.94 -13.34
CA ALA A 158 6.67 -0.95 -12.03
C ALA A 158 7.74 0.16 -11.88
N THR A 159 8.64 0.30 -12.85
CA THR A 159 9.65 1.38 -12.86
C THR A 159 9.01 2.77 -12.93
N LEU A 160 8.01 2.96 -13.80
CA LEU A 160 7.25 4.21 -13.88
C LEU A 160 6.52 4.53 -12.57
N SER A 161 5.93 3.53 -11.91
CA SER A 161 5.24 3.73 -10.63
C SER A 161 6.19 4.14 -9.51
N ALA A 162 7.42 3.63 -9.48
CA ALA A 162 8.43 4.05 -8.52
C ALA A 162 8.85 5.51 -8.74
N LEU A 163 9.04 5.93 -10.00
CA LEU A 163 9.39 7.31 -10.37
C LEU A 163 8.26 8.30 -10.05
N VAL A 164 7.04 8.01 -10.49
CA VAL A 164 5.87 8.88 -10.28
C VAL A 164 5.49 8.92 -8.80
N GLY A 165 5.62 7.81 -8.07
CA GLY A 165 5.46 7.77 -6.62
C GLY A 165 6.45 8.70 -5.90
N GLY A 166 7.72 8.71 -6.34
CA GLY A 166 8.74 9.62 -5.85
C GLY A 166 8.38 11.10 -6.11
N TRP A 167 8.18 11.47 -7.38
CA TRP A 167 7.90 12.86 -7.76
C TRP A 167 6.57 13.39 -7.24
N GLY A 168 5.50 12.58 -7.32
CA GLY A 168 4.18 12.96 -6.86
C GLY A 168 4.13 13.25 -5.36
N GLY A 169 4.91 12.53 -4.55
CA GLY A 169 5.01 12.72 -3.11
C GLY A 169 5.67 14.04 -2.68
N LEU A 170 6.62 14.55 -3.47
CA LEU A 170 7.35 15.79 -3.16
C LEU A 170 6.42 17.00 -3.04
N ASN A 171 5.40 17.09 -3.89
CA ASN A 171 4.54 18.27 -3.95
C ASN A 171 3.40 18.26 -2.90
N GLN A 172 3.29 17.22 -2.07
CA GLN A 172 2.15 17.07 -1.16
C GLN A 172 2.46 17.53 0.26
N THR A 173 1.50 18.20 0.88
CA THR A 173 1.52 18.60 2.31
C THR A 173 0.53 17.81 3.16
N GLN A 174 -0.40 17.10 2.51
CA GLN A 174 -1.41 16.27 3.16
C GLN A 174 -0.84 14.88 3.41
N LEU A 175 -0.89 14.42 4.66
CA LEU A 175 -0.26 13.16 5.06
C LEU A 175 -0.85 11.96 4.32
N ARG A 176 -2.17 11.95 4.08
CA ARG A 176 -2.82 10.86 3.33
C ARG A 176 -2.35 10.79 1.88
N LYS A 177 -2.09 11.92 1.23
CA LYS A 177 -1.52 11.94 -0.13
C LYS A 177 -0.05 11.55 -0.14
N ILE A 178 0.74 11.97 0.84
CA ILE A 178 2.14 11.52 0.97
C ILE A 178 2.16 9.98 1.11
N MET A 179 1.31 9.43 1.98
CA MET A 179 1.17 7.98 2.15
C MET A 179 0.58 7.27 0.92
N ALA A 180 -0.21 7.97 0.10
CA ALA A 180 -0.68 7.45 -1.18
C ALA A 180 0.48 7.23 -2.15
N TYR A 181 1.30 8.26 -2.35
CA TYR A 181 2.43 8.20 -3.27
C TYR A 181 3.53 7.26 -2.79
N SER A 182 3.76 7.14 -1.48
CA SER A 182 4.63 6.07 -0.98
C SER A 182 4.08 4.69 -1.28
N SER A 183 2.77 4.49 -1.13
CA SER A 183 2.13 3.21 -1.44
C SER A 183 2.28 2.81 -2.90
N ILE A 184 2.24 3.78 -3.83
CA ILE A 184 2.46 3.58 -5.26
C ILE A 184 3.92 3.20 -5.52
N ALA A 185 4.87 3.91 -4.90
CA ALA A 185 6.29 3.60 -5.04
C ALA A 185 6.63 2.19 -4.53
N HIS A 186 6.13 1.78 -3.35
CA HIS A 186 6.37 0.45 -2.80
C HIS A 186 5.71 -0.66 -3.63
N ILE A 187 4.51 -0.44 -4.19
CA ILE A 187 3.93 -1.40 -5.13
C ILE A 187 4.84 -1.53 -6.35
N GLY A 188 5.39 -0.43 -6.88
CA GLY A 188 6.37 -0.50 -7.97
C GLY A 188 7.53 -1.45 -7.65
N TRP A 189 8.12 -1.32 -6.47
CA TRP A 189 9.18 -2.24 -6.03
C TRP A 189 8.74 -3.71 -5.95
N MET A 190 7.54 -3.98 -5.43
CA MET A 190 6.99 -5.34 -5.36
C MET A 190 6.76 -5.94 -6.76
N MET A 191 6.23 -5.13 -7.67
CA MET A 191 5.92 -5.57 -9.03
C MET A 191 7.19 -5.93 -9.80
N VAL A 192 8.27 -5.13 -9.71
CA VAL A 192 9.52 -5.43 -10.42
C VAL A 192 10.02 -6.86 -10.18
N VAL A 193 9.82 -7.41 -8.99
CA VAL A 193 10.32 -8.76 -8.62
C VAL A 193 9.28 -9.86 -8.81
N SER A 194 8.01 -9.52 -8.98
CA SER A 194 6.90 -10.49 -9.05
C SER A 194 7.08 -11.60 -10.09
N THR A 195 7.71 -11.30 -11.23
CA THR A 195 7.96 -12.28 -12.31
C THR A 195 9.34 -12.93 -12.24
N ILE A 196 10.20 -12.50 -11.31
CA ILE A 196 11.56 -13.03 -11.12
C ILE A 196 11.57 -14.01 -9.95
N MET A 197 11.15 -13.56 -8.77
CA MET A 197 11.11 -14.34 -7.53
C MET A 197 9.92 -13.93 -6.67
N THR A 198 8.86 -14.73 -6.68
CA THR A 198 7.62 -14.45 -5.95
C THR A 198 7.79 -14.38 -4.43
N ASP A 199 8.76 -15.10 -3.87
CA ASP A 199 8.99 -15.16 -2.41
C ASP A 199 9.49 -13.82 -1.86
N ILE A 200 10.38 -13.14 -2.59
CA ILE A 200 10.87 -11.80 -2.21
C ILE A 200 9.72 -10.78 -2.31
N MET A 201 8.84 -10.92 -3.31
CA MET A 201 7.65 -10.08 -3.40
C MET A 201 6.74 -10.27 -2.17
N ALA A 202 6.51 -11.52 -1.75
CA ALA A 202 5.71 -11.83 -0.57
C ALA A 202 6.34 -11.27 0.72
N LEU A 203 7.65 -11.44 0.90
CA LEU A 203 8.40 -10.86 2.00
C LEU A 203 8.29 -9.33 2.03
N TYR A 204 8.45 -8.68 0.87
CA TYR A 204 8.28 -7.23 0.74
C TYR A 204 6.88 -6.82 1.19
N LEU A 205 5.83 -7.51 0.71
CA LEU A 205 4.45 -7.21 1.09
C LEU A 205 4.26 -7.27 2.62
N VAL A 206 4.74 -8.32 3.28
CA VAL A 206 4.64 -8.46 4.74
C VAL A 206 5.33 -7.31 5.48
N LEU A 207 6.58 -6.99 5.11
CA LEU A 207 7.31 -5.88 5.72
C LEU A 207 6.60 -4.54 5.49
N TYR A 208 6.12 -4.30 4.27
CA TYR A 208 5.35 -3.11 3.93
C TYR A 208 4.07 -2.97 4.77
N LEU A 209 3.37 -4.07 5.05
CA LEU A 209 2.18 -4.07 5.91
C LEU A 209 2.54 -3.66 7.35
N PHE A 210 3.64 -4.15 7.92
CA PHE A 210 4.09 -3.71 9.25
C PHE A 210 4.50 -2.23 9.27
N MET A 211 5.21 -1.78 8.24
CA MET A 211 5.62 -0.38 8.11
C MET A 211 4.42 0.58 7.98
N THR A 212 3.43 0.22 7.17
CA THR A 212 2.26 1.08 6.94
C THR A 212 1.27 1.06 8.09
N THR A 213 1.05 -0.09 8.72
CA THR A 213 0.21 -0.17 9.93
C THR A 213 0.78 0.67 11.08
N SER A 214 2.10 0.64 11.27
CA SER A 214 2.77 1.42 12.32
C SER A 214 2.65 2.93 12.08
N ILE A 215 2.92 3.45 10.86
CA ILE A 215 2.78 4.89 10.58
C ILE A 215 1.33 5.36 10.68
N PHE A 216 0.37 4.63 10.10
CA PHE A 216 -1.05 5.04 10.15
C PHE A 216 -1.60 4.98 11.58
N SER A 217 -1.19 4.00 12.39
CA SER A 217 -1.59 3.95 13.80
C SER A 217 -1.05 5.14 14.60
N ALA A 218 0.18 5.57 14.36
CA ALA A 218 0.76 6.77 14.97
C ALA A 218 0.04 8.06 14.52
N LEU A 219 -0.32 8.17 13.24
CA LEU A 219 -1.11 9.29 12.71
C LEU A 219 -2.54 9.32 13.27
N ILE A 220 -3.17 8.16 13.47
CA ILE A 220 -4.50 8.04 14.10
C ILE A 220 -4.44 8.51 15.56
N LEU A 221 -3.39 8.13 16.29
CA LEU A 221 -3.21 8.52 17.69
C LEU A 221 -2.95 10.03 17.86
N SER A 222 -2.13 10.61 16.99
CA SER A 222 -1.84 12.06 16.98
C SER A 222 -2.96 12.91 16.36
N LYS A 223 -3.96 12.29 15.70
CA LYS A 223 -5.04 12.95 14.94
C LYS A 223 -4.54 13.96 13.91
N SER A 224 -3.33 13.76 13.37
CA SER A 224 -2.70 14.67 12.42
C SER A 224 -3.13 14.38 10.99
N LYS A 225 -3.52 15.42 10.23
CA LYS A 225 -3.92 15.29 8.81
C LYS A 225 -2.90 15.93 7.87
N THR A 226 -2.20 16.96 8.36
CA THR A 226 -1.24 17.77 7.59
C THR A 226 0.14 17.75 8.25
N ILE A 227 1.18 18.10 7.49
CA ILE A 227 2.54 18.27 8.01
C ILE A 227 2.58 19.28 9.18
N LYS A 228 1.77 20.33 9.12
CA LYS A 228 1.69 21.35 10.19
C LYS A 228 1.17 20.76 11.49
N ASP A 229 0.18 19.85 11.42
CA ASP A 229 -0.35 19.18 12.61
C ASP A 229 0.72 18.32 13.28
N THR A 230 1.52 17.60 12.48
CA THR A 230 2.60 16.77 12.99
C THR A 230 3.72 17.57 13.61
N ALA A 231 4.00 18.80 13.14
CA ALA A 231 5.05 19.64 13.69
C ALA A 231 4.81 20.03 15.17
N THR A 232 3.54 20.24 15.55
CA THR A 232 3.18 20.60 16.93
C THR A 232 3.17 19.40 17.89
N SER A 233 3.19 18.17 17.36
CA SER A 233 2.97 16.95 18.15
C SER A 233 4.14 16.58 19.07
N MET A 234 5.34 17.10 18.81
CA MET A 234 6.52 16.89 19.66
C MET A 234 6.28 17.35 21.10
N THR A 235 5.48 18.41 21.27
CA THR A 235 5.19 18.99 22.57
C THR A 235 4.09 18.29 23.36
N THR A 236 3.27 17.46 22.71
CA THR A 236 2.23 16.68 23.39
C THR A 236 2.64 15.25 23.63
N SER A 237 3.40 14.64 22.72
CA SER A 237 3.71 13.21 22.76
C SER A 237 5.07 12.92 22.09
N PRO A 238 6.20 13.26 22.75
CA PRO A 238 7.54 13.17 22.17
C PRO A 238 7.95 11.74 21.81
N THR A 239 7.43 10.73 22.51
CA THR A 239 7.71 9.32 22.18
C THR A 239 7.11 8.92 20.84
N THR A 240 5.89 9.36 20.56
CA THR A 240 5.18 9.04 19.32
C THR A 240 5.81 9.72 18.11
N THR A 241 6.35 10.93 18.26
CA THR A 241 7.00 11.66 17.17
C THR A 241 8.35 11.06 16.82
N LEU A 242 9.14 10.62 17.80
CA LEU A 242 10.37 9.87 17.56
C LEU A 242 10.08 8.54 16.85
N MET A 243 9.03 7.82 17.25
CA MET A 243 8.61 6.61 16.55
C MET A 243 8.19 6.89 15.11
N VAL A 244 7.41 7.95 14.86
CA VAL A 244 7.02 8.37 13.51
C VAL A 244 8.25 8.65 12.64
N MET A 245 9.25 9.37 13.16
CA MET A 245 10.50 9.61 12.45
C MET A 245 11.17 8.29 12.05
N LEU A 246 11.39 7.38 13.01
CA LEU A 246 12.06 6.11 12.73
C LEU A 246 11.28 5.26 11.72
N ILE A 247 9.95 5.24 11.79
CA ILE A 247 9.08 4.53 10.85
C ILE A 247 9.16 5.14 9.43
N LEU A 248 9.28 6.46 9.29
CA LEU A 248 9.42 7.11 7.99
C LEU A 248 10.79 6.83 7.35
N LEU A 249 11.86 6.80 8.16
CA LEU A 249 13.20 6.44 7.68
C LEU A 249 13.28 4.97 7.24
N SER A 250 12.56 4.09 7.92
CA SER A 250 12.46 2.68 7.54
C SER A 250 11.62 2.50 6.27
N LEU A 251 10.52 3.24 6.08
CA LEU A 251 9.82 3.31 4.78
C LEU A 251 10.74 3.84 3.65
N GLY A 252 11.62 4.79 3.98
CA GLY A 252 12.69 5.25 3.09
C GLY A 252 13.71 4.18 2.73
N GLY A 253 13.84 3.14 3.56
CA GLY A 253 14.77 2.03 3.38
C GLY A 253 16.21 2.43 3.68
N LEU A 254 16.45 3.17 4.76
CA LEU A 254 17.81 3.48 5.22
C LEU A 254 18.39 2.31 6.04
N PRO A 255 19.66 1.91 5.81
CA PRO A 255 20.38 1.08 6.78
C PRO A 255 20.53 1.90 8.07
N PRO A 256 20.27 1.39 9.29
CA PRO A 256 20.16 -0.01 9.77
C PRO A 256 18.73 -0.56 9.94
N LEU A 257 17.72 0.04 9.30
CA LEU A 257 16.31 -0.28 9.56
C LEU A 257 15.73 -1.36 8.63
N THR A 258 14.59 -1.94 9.00
CA THR A 258 13.99 -3.10 8.29
C THR A 258 13.66 -2.85 6.83
N GLY A 259 13.15 -1.66 6.47
CA GLY A 259 12.73 -1.40 5.10
C GLY A 259 13.89 -1.27 4.10
N PHE A 260 15.14 -1.30 4.57
CA PHE A 260 16.30 -1.47 3.70
C PHE A 260 16.38 -2.88 3.12
N LEU A 261 16.05 -3.90 3.93
CA LEU A 261 16.11 -5.31 3.57
C LEU A 261 15.40 -5.60 2.24
N PRO A 262 14.09 -5.34 2.08
CA PRO A 262 13.39 -5.78 0.88
C PRO A 262 13.88 -5.07 -0.39
N LYS A 263 14.33 -3.81 -0.29
CA LYS A 263 14.93 -3.09 -1.43
C LYS A 263 16.28 -3.66 -1.84
N LEU A 264 17.12 -4.02 -0.87
CA LEU A 264 18.42 -4.64 -1.14
C LEU A 264 18.24 -5.99 -1.83
N LEU A 265 17.28 -6.80 -1.39
CA LEU A 265 17.00 -8.10 -2.00
C LEU A 265 16.49 -7.97 -3.44
N VAL A 266 15.58 -7.04 -3.68
CA VAL A 266 15.11 -6.72 -5.04
C VAL A 266 16.29 -6.34 -5.94
N LEU A 267 17.18 -5.46 -5.47
CA LEU A 267 18.34 -5.04 -6.24
C LEU A 267 19.29 -6.21 -6.51
N LYS A 268 19.52 -7.09 -5.53
CA LYS A 268 20.34 -8.29 -5.70
C LYS A 268 19.78 -9.15 -6.84
N GLU A 269 18.49 -9.48 -6.83
CA GLU A 269 17.89 -10.30 -7.90
C GLU A 269 17.88 -9.62 -9.26
N LEU A 270 17.74 -8.29 -9.32
CA LEU A 270 17.85 -7.60 -10.60
C LEU A 270 19.27 -7.65 -11.17
N THR A 271 20.28 -7.58 -10.31
CA THR A 271 21.68 -7.70 -10.75
C THR A 271 22.07 -9.11 -11.14
N THR A 272 21.54 -10.16 -10.48
CA THR A 272 21.80 -11.56 -10.88
C THR A 272 21.20 -11.88 -12.25
N GLN A 273 20.07 -11.25 -12.60
CA GLN A 273 19.41 -11.38 -13.90
C GLN A 273 19.94 -10.38 -14.98
N ASN A 274 21.05 -9.68 -14.73
CA ASN A 274 21.66 -8.69 -15.64
C ASN A 274 20.75 -7.49 -16.01
N LEU A 275 19.70 -7.19 -15.24
CA LEU A 275 18.80 -6.05 -15.46
C LEU A 275 19.32 -4.76 -14.79
N LEU A 276 20.59 -4.40 -15.08
CA LEU A 276 21.30 -3.31 -14.40
C LEU A 276 20.58 -1.95 -14.57
N LEU A 277 20.07 -1.65 -15.76
CA LEU A 277 19.41 -0.37 -16.04
C LEU A 277 18.11 -0.19 -15.23
N ILE A 278 17.36 -1.26 -15.04
CA ILE A 278 16.15 -1.24 -14.20
C ILE A 278 16.55 -1.09 -12.74
N ALA A 279 17.59 -1.82 -12.29
CA ALA A 279 18.09 -1.72 -10.92
C ALA A 279 18.54 -0.29 -10.56
N THR A 280 19.29 0.38 -11.44
CA THR A 280 19.75 1.75 -11.20
C THR A 280 18.59 2.76 -11.21
N ALA A 281 17.64 2.63 -12.14
CA ALA A 281 16.44 3.47 -12.19
C ALA A 281 15.60 3.32 -10.91
N MET A 282 15.41 2.09 -10.43
CA MET A 282 14.69 1.81 -9.18
C MET A 282 15.43 2.42 -7.99
N ALA A 283 16.74 2.22 -7.87
CA ALA A 283 17.55 2.80 -6.81
C ALA A 283 17.44 4.34 -6.77
N MET A 284 17.55 5.02 -7.92
CA MET A 284 17.42 6.48 -8.01
C MET A 284 16.01 6.96 -7.65
N SER A 285 14.96 6.24 -8.06
CA SER A 285 13.58 6.57 -7.68
C SER A 285 13.36 6.52 -6.17
N SER A 286 14.05 5.62 -5.46
CA SER A 286 13.92 5.50 -4.01
C SER A 286 14.49 6.70 -3.26
N LEU A 287 15.52 7.37 -3.80
CA LEU A 287 16.09 8.59 -3.21
C LEU A 287 15.08 9.75 -3.23
N LEU A 288 14.27 9.86 -4.29
CA LEU A 288 13.16 10.82 -4.35
C LEU A 288 12.15 10.56 -3.24
N SER A 289 11.82 9.28 -3.00
CA SER A 289 10.90 8.91 -1.93
C SER A 289 11.46 9.23 -0.53
N LEU A 290 12.75 8.97 -0.36
CA LEU A 290 13.47 9.26 0.87
C LEU A 290 13.49 10.76 1.18
N PHE A 291 13.64 11.62 0.18
CA PHE A 291 13.66 13.07 0.39
C PHE A 291 12.36 13.60 1.01
N PHE A 292 11.18 13.18 0.54
CA PHE A 292 9.94 13.66 1.17
C PHE A 292 9.71 13.08 2.57
N TYR A 293 10.25 11.89 2.87
CA TYR A 293 10.26 11.36 4.24
C TYR A 293 11.19 12.15 5.15
N LEU A 294 12.39 12.51 4.68
CA LEU A 294 13.31 13.38 5.42
C LEU A 294 12.72 14.76 5.69
N ARG A 295 12.02 15.34 4.71
CA ARG A 295 11.30 16.59 4.91
C ARG A 295 10.25 16.44 6.03
N LEU A 296 9.51 15.34 6.04
CA LEU A 296 8.51 15.09 7.07
C LEU A 296 9.17 14.91 8.43
N SER A 297 10.17 14.05 8.56
CA SER A 297 10.90 13.85 9.83
C SER A 297 11.50 15.15 10.36
N TYR A 298 12.08 15.98 9.48
CA TYR A 298 12.63 17.27 9.83
C TYR A 298 11.60 18.19 10.49
N THR A 299 10.41 18.28 9.90
CA THR A 299 9.32 19.11 10.44
C THR A 299 8.69 18.56 11.72
N THR A 300 8.81 17.25 11.98
CA THR A 300 8.11 16.61 13.11
C THR A 300 8.93 16.45 14.38
N SER A 301 10.21 16.14 14.25
CA SER A 301 11.05 15.74 15.39
C SER A 301 12.36 16.52 15.47
N LEU A 302 13.01 16.80 14.34
CA LEU A 302 14.33 17.44 14.33
C LEU A 302 14.25 18.94 14.61
N THR A 303 13.12 19.57 14.31
CA THR A 303 12.88 21.00 14.59
C THR A 303 11.67 21.20 15.49
N LEU A 304 11.70 22.28 16.27
CA LEU A 304 10.60 22.71 17.12
C LEU A 304 9.85 23.86 16.43
N ALA A 305 8.63 23.59 15.97
CA ALA A 305 7.75 24.59 15.38
C ALA A 305 7.06 25.46 16.46
N PRO A 306 6.65 26.70 16.12
CA PRO A 306 5.93 27.55 17.06
C PRO A 306 4.58 26.94 17.44
N ASN A 307 4.31 26.89 18.74
CA ASN A 307 3.09 26.33 19.31
C ASN A 307 2.07 27.39 19.70
N THR A 308 0.80 27.01 19.72
CA THR A 308 -0.29 27.84 20.25
C THR A 308 -0.44 27.70 21.76
N LEU A 309 -0.91 28.75 22.44
CA LEU A 309 -1.15 28.75 23.89
C LEU A 309 -2.07 27.60 24.34
N MET A 310 -3.06 27.25 23.50
CA MET A 310 -4.02 26.17 23.76
C MET A 310 -3.37 24.78 23.89
N MET A 311 -2.14 24.59 23.39
CA MET A 311 -1.43 23.31 23.54
C MET A 311 -1.15 22.98 25.01
N LYS A 312 -0.96 23.98 25.87
CA LYS A 312 -0.73 23.78 27.32
C LYS A 312 -1.91 23.07 28.00
N HIS A 313 -3.14 23.26 27.52
CA HIS A 313 -4.30 22.56 28.05
C HIS A 313 -4.27 21.05 27.75
N LYS A 314 -3.73 20.65 26.59
CA LYS A 314 -3.64 19.24 26.22
C LYS A 314 -2.69 18.45 27.12
N TRP A 315 -1.67 19.09 27.70
CA TRP A 315 -0.70 18.44 28.59
C TRP A 315 -1.32 17.83 29.85
N ARG A 316 -2.47 18.36 30.29
CA ARG A 316 -3.17 17.85 31.47
C ARG A 316 -3.93 16.55 31.21
N PHE A 317 -4.27 16.25 29.95
CA PHE A 317 -5.08 15.09 29.60
C PHE A 317 -4.21 13.96 29.05
N LYS A 318 -4.33 12.77 29.67
CA LYS A 318 -3.71 11.55 29.15
C LYS A 318 -4.58 10.95 28.03
N PRO A 319 -3.99 10.53 26.90
CA PRO A 319 -4.76 9.89 25.83
C PRO A 319 -5.27 8.51 26.27
N ALA A 320 -6.58 8.30 26.17
CA ALA A 320 -7.24 7.02 26.48
C ALA A 320 -7.36 6.06 25.27
N THR A 321 -6.65 6.34 24.18
CA THR A 321 -6.76 5.55 22.94
C THR A 321 -5.97 4.25 23.03
N LYS A 322 -6.57 3.13 22.61
CA LYS A 322 -5.89 1.83 22.53
C LYS A 322 -4.68 1.91 21.57
N THR A 323 -3.50 1.56 22.07
CA THR A 323 -2.21 1.62 21.34
C THR A 323 -1.72 0.26 20.83
N LEU A 324 -2.47 -0.82 21.06
CA LEU A 324 -2.03 -2.20 20.80
C LEU A 324 -1.44 -2.40 19.40
N LEU A 325 -2.12 -1.90 18.36
CA LEU A 325 -1.67 -2.04 16.98
C LEU A 325 -0.31 -1.38 16.73
N MET A 326 -0.06 -0.23 17.35
CA MET A 326 1.21 0.49 17.21
C MET A 326 2.32 -0.25 17.96
N THR A 327 2.04 -0.74 19.16
CA THR A 327 3.05 -1.42 20.00
C THR A 327 3.52 -2.74 19.41
N THR A 328 2.66 -3.46 18.67
CA THR A 328 3.06 -4.72 18.00
C THR A 328 3.75 -4.48 16.67
N SER A 329 3.29 -3.51 15.86
CA SER A 329 3.83 -3.27 14.53
C SER A 329 5.14 -2.46 14.52
N ALA A 330 5.33 -1.50 15.43
CA ALA A 330 6.52 -0.66 15.48
C ALA A 330 7.86 -1.42 15.67
N PRO A 331 8.00 -2.40 16.59
CA PRO A 331 9.25 -3.13 16.72
C PRO A 331 9.57 -3.95 15.46
N LEU A 332 8.55 -4.58 14.86
CA LEU A 332 8.69 -5.31 13.59
C LEU A 332 9.08 -4.37 12.44
N ALA A 333 8.59 -3.14 12.45
CA ALA A 333 8.95 -2.12 11.48
C ALA A 333 10.41 -1.61 11.64
N LEU A 334 11.05 -1.77 12.80
CA LEU A 334 12.35 -1.16 13.08
C LEU A 334 13.51 -2.15 13.22
N ALA A 335 13.29 -3.32 13.81
CA ALA A 335 14.36 -4.18 14.32
C ALA A 335 14.46 -5.59 13.70
N LEU A 336 13.81 -5.86 12.56
CA LEU A 336 13.91 -7.16 11.86
C LEU A 336 15.20 -7.36 11.04
N LEU A 337 16.01 -6.31 10.80
CA LEU A 337 17.22 -6.42 9.98
C LEU A 337 18.26 -7.46 10.47
N PRO A 338 18.56 -7.65 11.76
CA PRO A 338 19.48 -8.72 12.20
C PRO A 338 18.94 -10.15 11.99
N ILE A 339 17.63 -10.30 11.80
CA ILE A 339 16.96 -11.60 11.63
C ILE A 339 16.83 -11.95 10.14
N THR A 340 17.51 -11.22 9.24
CA THR A 340 17.48 -11.48 7.78
C THR A 340 17.64 -12.94 7.37
N PRO A 341 18.56 -13.76 7.92
CA PRO A 341 18.76 -15.12 7.41
C PRO A 341 17.62 -16.07 7.79
N LEU A 342 16.79 -15.73 8.78
CA LEU A 342 15.63 -16.53 9.19
C LEU A 342 14.35 -16.15 8.42
N MET A 343 14.36 -15.06 7.66
CA MET A 343 13.21 -14.61 6.86
C MET A 343 13.23 -15.18 5.43
N PHE A 344 14.26 -15.94 5.09
CA PHE A 344 14.46 -16.62 3.82
C PHE A 344 14.22 -18.11 3.95
#